data_AF-A0A5K1GZT5-F1
#
_entry.id   AF-A0A5K1GZT5-F1
#
_cell.length_a   1.000
_cell.length_b   1.000
_cell.length_c   1.000
_cell.angle_alpha   90.00
_cell.angle_beta   90.00
_cell.angle_gamma   90.00
#
_symmetry.space_group_name_H-M   'P 1'
#
loop_
_entity.id
_entity.type
_entity.pdbx_description
1 polymer ?
#
loop_
_entity_poly.entity_id
_entity_poly.type
_entity_poly.pdbx_seq_one_letter_code
_entity_poly.pdbx_strand_id
1 'polypeptide(L)' 'ELELRPQGELTVTVVKANGLKNMEMIGSSDPYVLVHVRPLFKVKTKVIDNNLNPVWNETFKLIVEDKETQAVFFE' A
#
# COMPACT_ATOMS: atom_id res chain seq x y z
N GLU A 1 19.66 -14.72 -16.11
CA GLU A 1 18.37 -14.07 -15.76
C GLU A 1 17.71 -14.98 -14.73
N LEU A 2 17.68 -14.57 -13.46
CA LEU A 2 17.01 -15.36 -12.42
C LEU A 2 15.52 -15.15 -12.61
N GLU A 3 14.86 -16.04 -13.34
CA GLU A 3 13.41 -16.03 -13.45
C GLU A 3 12.80 -16.21 -12.06
N LEU A 4 12.18 -15.15 -11.57
CA LEU A 4 11.42 -15.17 -10.34
C LEU A 4 10.16 -16.00 -10.61
N ARG A 5 10.03 -17.11 -9.87
CA ARG A 5 8.88 -17.99 -10.00
C ARG A 5 7.82 -17.57 -8.99
N PRO A 6 6.59 -17.23 -9.41
CA PRO A 6 5.48 -17.00 -8.50
C PRO A 6 5.32 -18.18 -7.52
N GLN A 7 5.35 -17.88 -6.24
CA GLN A 7 5.11 -18.83 -5.13
C GLN A 7 3.67 -18.75 -4.62
N GLY A 8 3.00 -17.63 -4.84
CA GLY A 8 1.61 -17.43 -4.47
C GLY A 8 1.09 -16.04 -4.85
N GLU A 9 -0.19 -15.80 -4.54
CA GLU A 9 -0.85 -14.51 -4.66
C GLU A 9 -1.29 -14.05 -3.27
N LEU A 10 -0.95 -12.82 -2.91
CA LEU A 10 -1.43 -12.15 -1.71
C LEU A 10 -2.51 -11.14 -2.11
N THR A 11 -3.73 -11.32 -1.61
CA THR A 11 -4.80 -10.33 -1.74
C THR A 11 -4.80 -9.42 -0.51
N VAL A 12 -4.65 -8.12 -0.73
CA VAL A 12 -4.60 -7.10 0.33
C VAL A 12 -5.72 -6.11 0.11
N THR A 13 -6.55 -5.88 1.13
CA THR A 13 -7.54 -4.80 1.13
C THR A 13 -7.10 -3.70 2.09
N VAL A 14 -6.82 -2.51 1.56
CA VAL A 14 -6.57 -1.31 2.35
C VAL A 14 -7.91 -0.65 2.67
N VAL A 15 -8.37 -0.82 3.91
CA VAL A 15 -9.71 -0.37 4.33
C VAL A 15 -9.70 1.12 4.67
N LYS A 16 -8.97 1.52 5.71
CA LYS A 16 -8.96 2.89 6.24
C LYS A 16 -7.73 3.19 7.11
N ALA A 17 -7.46 4.47 7.33
CA ALA A 17 -6.59 4.95 8.42
C ALA A 17 -7.36 5.91 9.33
N ASN A 18 -6.86 6.13 10.55
CA ASN A 18 -7.49 7.01 11.52
C ASN A 18 -6.41 7.85 12.21
N GLY A 19 -6.66 9.15 12.38
CA GLY A 19 -5.76 10.05 13.09
C GLY A 19 -4.39 10.23 12.43
N LEU A 20 -4.33 10.29 11.09
CA LEU A 20 -3.08 10.56 10.40
C LEU A 20 -2.51 11.91 10.82
N LYS A 21 -1.18 11.98 10.91
CA LYS A 21 -0.48 13.22 11.22
C LYS A 21 -0.67 14.20 10.06
N ASN A 22 -1.20 15.38 10.36
CA ASN A 22 -1.23 16.47 9.38
C ASN A 22 0.17 17.03 9.20
N MET A 23 0.62 17.11 7.96
CA MET A 23 1.91 17.70 7.60
C MET A 23 1.74 19.07 6.90
N GLU A 24 0.50 19.46 6.60
CA GLU A 24 0.21 20.73 5.92
C GLU A 24 0.13 21.90 6.90
N MET A 25 0.59 23.07 6.45
CA MET A 25 0.46 24.33 7.21
C MET A 25 -0.95 24.93 7.11
N ILE A 26 -1.64 24.68 6.00
CA ILE A 26 -3.01 25.13 5.71
C ILE A 26 -3.76 23.93 5.12
N GLY A 27 -4.95 23.63 5.66
CA GLY A 27 -5.72 22.46 5.25
C GLY A 27 -5.29 21.16 5.96
N SER A 28 -5.64 20.02 5.38
CA SER A 28 -5.25 18.69 5.85
C SER A 28 -4.49 17.96 4.76
N SER A 29 -3.58 17.05 5.13
CA SER A 29 -2.90 16.20 4.15
C SER A 29 -3.87 15.36 3.30
N ASP A 30 -3.42 15.02 2.09
CA ASP A 30 -4.13 14.18 1.12
C ASP A 30 -3.54 12.75 1.13
N PRO A 31 -3.94 11.87 2.05
CA PRO A 31 -3.29 10.58 2.22
C PRO A 31 -3.56 9.57 1.11
N TYR A 32 -2.59 8.67 0.93
CA TYR A 32 -2.66 7.43 0.17
C TYR A 32 -1.75 6.40 0.84
N VAL A 33 -1.87 5.13 0.45
CA VAL A 33 -0.98 4.06 0.91
C VAL A 33 -0.28 3.42 -0.28
N LEU A 34 1.03 3.24 -0.18
CA LEU A 34 1.80 2.37 -1.07
C LEU A 34 1.90 0.98 -0.44
N VAL A 35 1.52 -0.04 -1.20
CA VAL A 35 1.61 -1.45 -0.78
C VAL A 35 2.59 -2.17 -1.68
N HIS A 36 3.51 -2.93 -1.10
CA HIS A 36 4.43 -3.75 -1.89
C HIS A 36 5.00 -4.94 -1.12
N VAL A 37 5.30 -6.01 -1.85
CA VAL A 37 6.15 -7.12 -1.35
C VAL A 37 7.61 -6.90 -1.75
N ARG A 38 7.84 -6.25 -2.89
CA ARG A 38 9.17 -5.86 -3.38
C ARG A 38 9.19 -4.37 -3.69
N PRO A 39 10.25 -3.63 -3.30
CA PRO A 39 10.31 -2.18 -3.49
C PRO A 39 10.13 -1.70 -4.95
N LEU A 40 10.44 -2.55 -5.93
CA LEU A 40 10.28 -2.24 -7.36
C LEU A 40 8.82 -2.34 -7.85
N PHE A 41 7.97 -3.10 -7.18
CA PHE A 41 6.59 -3.37 -7.58
C PHE A 41 5.63 -2.85 -6.52
N LYS A 42 5.41 -1.54 -6.52
CA LYS A 42 4.48 -0.86 -5.62
C LYS A 42 3.13 -0.65 -6.29
N VAL A 43 2.06 -0.92 -5.56
CA VAL A 43 0.71 -0.48 -5.91
C VAL A 43 0.29 0.63 -4.95
N LYS A 44 -0.59 1.52 -5.41
CA LYS A 44 -1.00 2.71 -4.65
C LYS A 44 -2.52 2.77 -4.58
N THR A 45 -3.06 3.14 -3.41
CA THR A 45 -4.47 3.55 -3.31
C THR A 45 -4.72 4.86 -4.03
N LYS A 46 -6.00 5.20 -4.21
CA LYS A 46 -6.39 6.57 -4.52
C LYS A 46 -5.89 7.50 -3.41
N VAL A 47 -5.63 8.73 -3.82
CA VAL A 47 -5.44 9.85 -2.90
C VAL A 47 -6.83 10.29 -2.43
N ILE A 48 -6.98 10.54 -1.13
CA ILE A 48 -8.20 11.13 -0.57
C ILE A 48 -7.85 12.52 -0.08
N ASP A 49 -8.51 13.53 -0.62
CA ASP A 49 -8.15 14.93 -0.37
C ASP A 49 -8.59 15.38 1.04
N ASN A 50 -7.73 16.14 1.70
CA ASN A 50 -7.96 16.86 2.96
C ASN A 50 -8.61 16.01 4.07
N ASN A 51 -8.14 14.78 4.28
CA ASN A 51 -8.78 13.86 5.21
C ASN A 51 -7.77 13.03 6.01
N LEU A 52 -7.67 13.27 7.32
CA LEU A 52 -6.78 12.51 8.22
C LEU A 52 -7.38 11.17 8.68
N ASN A 53 -8.61 10.85 8.27
CA ASN A 53 -9.31 9.59 8.54
C ASN A 53 -9.84 8.98 7.23
N PRO A 54 -8.94 8.71 6.25
CA PRO A 54 -9.33 8.24 4.92
C PRO A 54 -9.92 6.83 4.97
N VAL A 55 -10.87 6.57 4.08
CA VAL A 55 -11.46 5.24 3.84
C VAL A 55 -11.29 4.93 2.34
N TRP A 56 -10.43 3.98 2.02
CA TRP A 56 -10.13 3.59 0.63
C TRP A 56 -10.98 2.41 0.17
N ASN A 57 -11.08 1.35 0.99
CA ASN A 57 -11.68 0.07 0.60
C ASN A 57 -11.15 -0.47 -0.74
N GLU A 58 -9.85 -0.34 -0.97
CA GLU A 58 -9.20 -0.75 -2.21
C GLU A 58 -8.51 -2.10 -2.04
N THR A 59 -8.71 -3.00 -3.01
CA THR A 59 -8.13 -4.35 -2.99
C THR A 59 -7.09 -4.51 -4.08
N PHE A 60 -5.94 -5.05 -3.71
CA PHE A 60 -4.82 -5.34 -4.59
C PHE A 60 -4.47 -6.82 -4.55
N LYS A 61 -4.02 -7.33 -5.70
CA LYS A 61 -3.43 -8.67 -5.83
C LYS A 61 -1.95 -8.51 -6.10
N LEU A 62 -1.12 -9.09 -5.24
CA LEU A 62 0.33 -9.01 -5.29
C LEU A 62 0.89 -10.42 -5.53
N ILE A 63 1.75 -10.56 -6.53
CA ILE A 63 2.47 -11.81 -6.77
C ILE A 63 3.62 -11.89 -5.76
N VAL A 64 3.74 -13.05 -5.12
CA VAL A 64 4.78 -13.33 -4.15
C VAL A 64 5.75 -14.32 -4.77
N GLU A 65 7.02 -13.93 -4.96
CA GLU A 65 7.98 -14.67 -5.80
C GLU A 65 9.17 -15.27 -5.04
N ASP A 66 9.45 -14.77 -3.83
CA ASP A 66 10.55 -15.23 -2.97
C ASP A 66 9.96 -15.90 -1.73
N LYS A 67 10.44 -17.06 -1.29
CA LYS A 67 9.95 -17.72 -0.05
C LYS A 67 10.59 -17.19 1.22
N GLU A 68 11.79 -16.62 1.13
CA GLU A 68 12.63 -16.33 2.30
C GLU A 68 12.48 -14.88 2.79
N THR A 69 12.03 -13.97 1.93
CA THR A 69 11.97 -12.51 2.23
C THR A 69 10.56 -11.91 2.18
N GLN A 70 9.51 -12.72 2.39
CA GLN A 70 8.11 -12.28 2.25
C GLN A 70 7.65 -11.36 3.38
N ALA A 71 7.83 -10.05 3.21
CA ALA A 71 7.15 -9.03 4.00
C ALA A 71 6.31 -8.15 3.08
N VAL A 72 5.07 -7.87 3.49
CA VAL A 72 4.27 -6.82 2.87
C VAL A 72 4.54 -5.51 3.62
N PHE A 73 4.89 -4.49 2.87
CA PHE A 73 5.18 -3.16 3.37
C PHE A 73 4.04 -2.22 3.01
N PHE A 74 3.70 -1.35 3.95
CA PHE A 74 2.75 -0.26 3.81
C PHE A 74 3.50 1.04 4.11
N GLU A 75 3.56 1.95 3.13
CA GLU A 75 4.17 3.29 3.26
C GLU A 75 3.12 4.38 3.07
#